data_AF-A0AAP2Z0D8-F1
#
_entry.id   AF-A0AAP2Z0D8-F1
#
_cell.length_a   1.000
_cell.length_b   1.000
_cell.length_c   1.000
_cell.angle_alpha   90.00
_cell.angle_beta   90.00
_cell.angle_gamma   90.00
#
_symmetry.space_group_name_H-M   'P 1'
#
loop_
_entity.id
_entity.type
_entity.pdbx_description
1 polymer ?
#
loop_
_entity_poly.entity_id
_entity_poly.type
_entity_poly.pdbx_seq_one_letter_code
_entity_poly.pdbx_strand_id
1 'polypeptide(L)'
;MYKTIVVFSTLIATVGILAGFILIDVATNRAQADLADVNIGLAILGVGLIAIGSITYAFSSRFRTAGMGNAKDDTDEHSDNG
;
A
#
# COMPACT_ATOMS: atom_id res chain seq x y z
N MET A 1 -21.40 1.42 1.37
CA MET A 1 -20.43 1.44 2.48
C MET A 1 -19.22 0.54 2.26
N TYR A 2 -19.38 -0.75 1.91
CA TYR A 2 -18.26 -1.66 1.66
C TYR A 2 -17.18 -1.12 0.70
N LYS A 3 -17.58 -0.61 -0.48
CA LYS A 3 -16.63 -0.04 -1.47
C LYS A 3 -15.86 1.16 -0.92
N THR A 4 -16.54 2.02 -0.16
CA THR A 4 -15.95 3.18 0.50
C THR A 4 -14.89 2.75 1.50
N ILE A 5 -15.17 1.73 2.32
CA ILE A 5 -14.23 1.19 3.32
C ILE A 5 -12.97 0.68 2.64
N VAL A 6 -13.09 -0.16 1.61
CA VAL A 6 -11.94 -0.75 0.90
C VAL A 6 -11.03 0.34 0.30
N VAL A 7 -11.62 1.33 -0.38
CA VAL A 7 -10.86 2.43 -1.02
C VAL A 7 -10.15 3.32 0.02
N PHE A 8 -10.83 3.69 1.11
CA PHE A 8 -10.18 4.45 2.17
C PHE A 8 -9.10 3.64 2.87
N SER A 9 -9.30 2.34 3.07
CA SER A 9 -8.28 1.46 3.66
C SER A 9 -7.04 1.34 2.79
N THR A 10 -7.18 1.19 1.46
CA THR A 10 -6.00 1.15 0.58
C THR A 10 -5.32 2.51 0.49
N LEU A 11 -6.08 3.61 0.48
CA LEU A 11 -5.52 4.97 0.51
C LEU A 11 -4.71 5.21 1.79
N ILE A 12 -5.29 4.90 2.96
CA ILE A 12 -4.62 5.04 4.26
C ILE A 12 -3.38 4.14 4.32
N ALA A 13 -3.48 2.91 3.81
CA ALA A 13 -2.34 1.99 3.74
C ALA A 13 -1.19 2.56 2.91
N THR A 14 -1.47 3.03 1.70
CA THR A 14 -0.45 3.62 0.82
C THR A 14 0.17 4.87 1.44
N VAL A 15 -0.64 5.79 1.98
CA VAL A 15 -0.14 7.00 2.63
C VAL A 15 0.72 6.65 3.84
N GLY A 16 0.31 5.70 4.68
CA GLY A 16 1.08 5.23 5.82
C GLY A 16 2.42 4.63 5.42
N ILE A 17 2.46 3.80 4.38
CA ILE A 17 3.70 3.23 3.85
C ILE A 17 4.65 4.33 3.36
N LEU A 18 4.15 5.27 2.56
CA LEU A 18 4.97 6.38 2.05
C LEU A 18 5.49 7.27 3.18
N ALA A 19 4.65 7.59 4.16
CA ALA A 19 5.07 8.33 5.35
C ALA A 19 6.15 7.58 6.13
N GLY A 20 6.03 6.26 6.27
CA GLY A 20 7.04 5.42 6.91
C GLY A 20 8.39 5.45 6.19
N PHE A 21 8.38 5.38 4.85
CA PHE A 21 9.60 5.52 4.05
C PHE A 21 10.25 6.89 4.20
N ILE A 22 9.46 7.97 4.18
CA ILE A 22 9.96 9.33 4.39
C ILE A 22 10.59 9.45 5.79
N LEU A 23 9.99 8.87 6.82
CA LEU A 23 10.56 8.87 8.17
C LEU A 23 11.90 8.15 8.23
N ILE A 24 12.03 7.00 7.55
CA ILE A 24 13.31 6.28 7.47
C ILE A 24 14.36 7.10 6.71
N ASP A 25 13.96 7.78 5.62
CA ASP A 25 14.85 8.65 4.85
C ASP A 25 15.39 9.79 5.72
N VAL A 26 14.53 10.43 6.52
CA VAL A 26 14.93 11.47 7.47
C VAL A 26 15.79 10.89 8.60
N ALA A 27 15.41 9.75 9.17
CA ALA A 27 16.13 9.12 10.27
C ALA A 27 17.56 8.70 9.92
N THR A 28 17.79 8.39 8.64
CA THR A 28 19.07 7.88 8.12
C THR A 28 19.81 8.88 7.24
N ASN A 29 19.31 10.11 7.12
CA ASN A 29 19.80 11.10 6.15
C ASN A 29 19.99 10.50 4.76
N ARG A 30 18.93 9.87 4.23
CA ARG A 30 18.95 9.10 2.96
C ARG A 30 19.98 7.99 2.93
N ALA A 31 20.07 7.22 4.01
CA ALA A 31 21.08 6.19 4.21
C ALA A 31 22.54 6.68 4.14
N GLN A 32 22.80 7.98 4.35
CA GLN A 32 24.15 8.55 4.40
C GLN A 32 24.63 8.86 5.83
N ALA A 33 23.75 8.74 6.84
CA ALA A 33 24.14 8.94 8.24
C ALA A 33 25.09 7.83 8.72
N ASP A 34 26.05 8.21 9.56
CA ASP A 34 26.80 7.24 10.36
C ASP A 34 25.87 6.60 11.40
N LEU A 35 26.19 5.41 11.88
CA LEU A 35 25.36 4.66 12.83
C LEU A 35 25.11 5.45 14.12
N ALA A 36 26.08 6.27 14.54
CA ALA A 36 25.94 7.13 15.71
C ALA A 36 24.92 8.27 15.53
N ASP A 37 24.67 8.69 14.29
CA ASP A 37 23.80 9.82 13.95
C ASP A 37 22.39 9.37 13.53
N VAL A 38 22.15 8.07 13.40
CA VAL A 38 20.83 7.54 13.06
C VAL A 38 19.85 7.77 14.20
N ASN A 39 18.73 8.44 13.88
CA ASN A 39 17.64 8.58 14.84
C ASN A 39 16.82 7.28 14.94
N ILE A 40 17.18 6.43 15.91
CA ILE A 40 16.53 5.13 16.11
C ILE A 40 15.02 5.28 16.38
N GLY A 41 14.59 6.33 17.10
CA GLY A 41 13.18 6.57 17.38
C GLY A 41 12.35 6.79 16.11
N LEU A 42 12.83 7.65 15.20
CA LEU A 42 12.19 7.89 13.91
C LEU A 42 12.25 6.65 13.01
N ALA A 43 13.36 5.91 13.04
CA ALA A 43 13.50 4.67 12.26
C ALA A 43 12.46 3.62 12.69
N ILE A 44 12.30 3.38 14.00
CA ILE A 44 11.29 2.45 14.53
C ILE A 44 9.88 2.91 14.16
N LEU A 45 9.58 4.21 14.29
CA LEU A 45 8.29 4.75 13.92
C LEU A 45 8.00 4.57 12.42
N GLY A 46 9.00 4.81 11.56
CA GLY A 46 8.90 4.62 10.12
C GLY A 46 8.65 3.16 9.74
N VAL A 47 9.40 2.22 10.33
CA VAL A 47 9.18 0.78 10.15
C VAL A 47 7.79 0.36 10.64
N GLY A 48 7.35 0.88 11.79
CA GLY A 48 6.01 0.64 12.33
C GLY A 48 4.90 1.08 11.38
N LEU A 49 5.03 2.26 10.77
CA LEU A 49 4.08 2.76 9.77
C LEU A 49 4.03 1.87 8.52
N ILE A 50 5.18 1.42 8.03
CA ILE A 50 5.24 0.49 6.89
C ILE A 50 4.55 -0.83 7.24
N ALA A 51 4.79 -1.38 8.42
CA ALA A 51 4.17 -2.62 8.86
C ALA A 51 2.65 -2.49 8.99
N ILE A 52 2.16 -1.43 9.66
CA ILE A 52 0.73 -1.16 9.83
C ILE A 52 0.04 -0.95 8.48
N GLY A 53 0.64 -0.17 7.58
CA GLY A 53 0.11 0.05 6.23
C GLY A 53 0.08 -1.23 5.42
N SER A 54 1.13 -2.06 5.49
CA SER A 54 1.20 -3.35 4.79
C SER A 54 0.13 -4.34 5.29
N ILE A 55 -0.06 -4.41 6.61
CA ILE A 55 -1.13 -5.20 7.24
C ILE A 55 -2.48 -4.70 6.72
N THR A 56 -2.75 -3.39 6.79
CA THR A 56 -4.01 -2.79 6.34
C THR A 56 -4.30 -3.09 4.87
N TYR A 57 -3.29 -3.01 4.00
CA TYR A 57 -3.41 -3.37 2.58
C TYR A 57 -3.71 -4.86 2.38
N ALA A 58 -3.00 -5.75 3.08
CA ALA A 58 -3.22 -7.19 3.00
C ALA A 58 -4.65 -7.58 3.42
N PHE A 59 -5.18 -6.97 4.48
CA PHE A 59 -6.57 -7.18 4.90
C PHE A 59 -7.58 -6.57 3.93
N SER A 60 -7.29 -5.40 3.35
CA SER A 60 -8.16 -4.78 2.33
C SER A 60 -8.27 -5.64 1.07
N SER A 61 -7.16 -6.24 0.62
CA SER A 61 -7.13 -7.11 -0.57
C SER A 61 -7.82 -8.46 -0.36
N ARG A 62 -7.92 -8.97 0.88
CA ARG A 62 -8.63 -10.23 1.18
C ARG A 62 -10.15 -10.09 1.07
N PHE A 63 -10.68 -8.87 1.10
CA PHE A 63 -12.09 -8.62 0.80
C PHE A 63 -12.43 -8.70 -0.69
N ARG A 64 -11.47 -8.95 -1.59
CA ARG A 64 -11.73 -9.23 -3.00
C ARG A 64 -12.48 -10.56 -3.11
N THR A 65 -13.81 -10.47 -3.09
CA THR A 65 -14.74 -11.60 -3.22
C THR A 65 -14.42 -12.43 -4.46
N ALA A 66 -14.49 -13.75 -4.34
CA ALA A 66 -14.40 -14.69 -5.45
C ALA A 66 -15.49 -14.33 -6.50
N GLY A 67 -15.10 -13.65 -7.57
CA GLY A 67 -16.03 -13.06 -8.55
C GLY A 67 -15.53 -11.77 -9.20
N MET A 68 -14.56 -11.08 -8.60
CA MET A 68 -13.84 -9.97 -9.28
C MET A 68 -12.74 -10.54 -10.19
N GLY A 69 -13.16 -11.22 -11.25
CA GLY A 69 -12.37 -11.40 -12.47
C GLY A 69 -12.13 -10.05 -13.16
N ASN A 70 -11.06 -9.94 -13.93
CA ASN A 70 -10.72 -8.72 -14.65
C ASN A 70 -11.90 -8.32 -15.56
N ALA A 71 -12.34 -7.05 -15.53
CA ALA A 71 -13.35 -6.52 -16.44
C ALA A 71 -12.82 -6.34 -17.89
N LYS A 72 -11.98 -7.28 -18.35
CA LYS A 72 -11.33 -7.28 -19.67
C LYS A 72 -11.72 -8.49 -20.54
N ASP A 73 -12.51 -9.42 -20.05
CA ASP A 73 -12.93 -10.59 -20.83
C ASP A 73 -14.22 -10.36 -21.66
N ASP A 74 -14.87 -9.19 -21.55
CA ASP A 74 -16.16 -8.92 -22.23
C ASP A 74 -16.05 -8.13 -23.55
N THR A 75 -14.86 -7.96 -24.16
CA THR A 75 -14.71 -7.14 -25.39
C THR A 75 -14.34 -7.91 -26.66
N ASP A 76 -14.13 -9.23 -26.62
CA ASP A 76 -13.59 -9.98 -27.78
C ASP A 76 -14.56 -10.97 -28.43
N GLU A 77 -15.88 -10.72 -28.46
CA GLU A 77 -16.77 -11.58 -29.29
C GLU A 77 -18.04 -10.87 -29.81
N HIS A 78 -17.85 -9.99 -30.80
CA HIS A 78 -18.87 -9.76 -31.83
C HIS A 78 -18.20 -9.41 -33.17
N SER A 79 -17.68 -10.42 -33.87
CA SER A 79 -17.49 -10.32 -35.31
C SER A 79 -18.65 -11.04 -35.98
N ASP A 80 -19.62 -10.24 -36.36
CA ASP A 80 -20.64 -10.50 -37.36
C ASP A 80 -20.00 -11.14 -38.62
N ASN A 81 -20.36 -12.38 -38.92
CA ASN A 81 -20.08 -13.04 -40.19
C ASN A 81 -21.42 -13.55 -40.74
N GLY A 82 -22.18 -12.65 -41.37
CA GLY A 82 -23.36 -12.93 -42.20
C GLY A 82 -23.23 -12.27 -43.56
#